data_AF-A0A2G5M756-F1
#
_entry.id   AF-A0A2G5M756-F1
#
_cell.length_a   1.000
_cell.length_b   1.000
_cell.length_c   1.000
_cell.angle_alpha   90.00
_cell.angle_beta   90.00
_cell.angle_gamma   90.00
#
_symmetry.space_group_name_H-M   'P 1'
#
loop_
_entity.id
_entity.type
_entity.pdbx_description
1 polymer ?
#
loop_
_entity_poly.entity_id
_entity_poly.type
_entity_poly.pdbx_seq_one_letter_code
_entity_poly.pdbx_strand_id
1 'polypeptide(L)'
;EKGGLDQPIEHSKKDEFGFLYDRYNKMMRRLKVLIDQDYKQKMMMQKAELKQLQSQINPHFLYNSFFILNSLAKIEDTERIELFTNMLGEYFRFITKNGESEVPLVDEIKHARTYTEIQS
;
A
#
# COMPACT_ATOMS: atom_id res chain seq x y z
N GLU A 1 -29.90 8.48 -8.01
CA GLU A 1 -30.47 9.36 -6.98
C GLU A 1 -29.45 9.55 -5.86
N LYS A 2 -28.91 10.76 -5.68
CA LYS A 2 -27.96 11.04 -4.59
C LYS A 2 -28.78 11.18 -3.30
N GLY A 3 -28.81 10.13 -2.48
CA GLY A 3 -29.52 10.14 -1.20
C GLY A 3 -29.05 11.32 -0.34
N GLY A 4 -29.96 12.21 0.03
CA GLY A 4 -29.71 13.42 0.81
C GLY A 4 -29.34 13.15 2.27
N LEU A 5 -28.31 12.34 2.50
CA LEU A 5 -27.77 12.04 3.84
C LEU A 5 -26.97 13.22 4.42
N ASP A 6 -26.81 14.30 3.64
CA ASP A 6 -25.99 15.45 3.99
C ASP A 6 -26.73 16.64 4.59
N GLN A 7 -28.05 16.73 4.44
CA GLN A 7 -28.81 17.83 5.02
C GLN A 7 -29.39 17.45 6.38
N PRO A 8 -29.01 18.16 7.46
CA PRO A 8 -29.71 18.03 8.72
C PRO A 8 -31.16 18.48 8.54
N ILE A 9 -32.10 17.77 9.16
CA ILE A 9 -33.49 18.19 9.17
C ILE A 9 -33.59 19.38 10.14
N GLU A 10 -33.88 20.56 9.60
CA GLU A 10 -34.16 21.76 10.38
C GLU A 10 -35.65 21.82 10.72
N HIS A 11 -35.97 21.95 12.02
CA HIS A 11 -37.33 22.10 12.49
C HIS A 11 -37.45 23.31 13.41
N SER A 12 -38.26 24.28 13.02
CA SER A 12 -38.41 25.56 13.72
C SER A 12 -39.53 25.57 14.76
N LYS A 13 -40.41 24.55 14.77
CA LYS A 13 -41.50 24.46 15.77
C LYS A 13 -41.07 23.61 16.96
N LYS A 14 -41.42 24.07 18.17
CA LYS A 14 -41.30 23.30 19.41
C LYS A 14 -42.50 22.37 19.54
N ASP A 15 -42.42 21.21 18.89
CA ASP A 15 -43.38 20.11 19.01
C ASP A 15 -42.65 18.78 19.31
N GLU A 16 -43.42 17.71 19.49
CA GLU A 16 -42.92 16.36 19.80
C GLU A 16 -42.00 15.79 18.71
N PHE A 17 -42.04 16.34 17.49
CA PHE A 17 -41.16 15.94 16.39
C PHE A 17 -39.76 16.56 16.48
N GLY A 18 -39.58 17.67 17.22
CA GLY A 18 -38.27 18.27 17.46
C GLY A 18 -37.26 17.30 18.10
N PHE A 19 -37.73 16.49 19.06
CA PHE A 19 -36.92 15.44 19.67
C PHE A 19 -36.54 14.33 18.67
N LEU A 20 -37.48 13.94 17.81
CA LEU A 20 -37.25 12.91 16.79
C LEU A 20 -36.22 13.38 15.76
N TYR A 21 -36.31 14.63 15.30
CA TYR A 21 -35.35 15.19 14.34
C TYR A 21 -33.95 15.37 14.93
N ASP A 22 -33.82 15.79 16.20
CA ASP A 22 -32.51 15.84 16.87
C ASP A 22 -31.88 14.44 16.99
N ARG A 23 -32.68 13.42 17.34
CA ARG A 23 -32.23 12.02 17.39
C ARG A 23 -31.80 11.51 16.01
N TYR A 24 -32.57 11.80 14.97
CA TYR A 24 -32.23 11.46 13.58
C TYR A 24 -30.92 12.14 13.15
N ASN A 25 -30.79 13.46 13.36
CA ASN A 25 -29.60 14.21 13.01
C ASN A 25 -28.36 13.70 13.76
N LYS A 26 -28.50 13.32 15.04
CA LYS A 26 -27.44 12.67 15.82
C LYS A 26 -27.04 11.31 15.22
N MET A 27 -28.02 10.48 14.85
CA MET A 27 -27.78 9.19 14.19
C MET A 27 -27.04 9.38 12.85
N MET A 28 -27.47 10.34 12.04
CA MET A 28 -26.85 10.67 10.76
C MET A 28 -25.40 11.12 10.89
N ARG A 29 -25.09 11.98 11.87
CA ARG A 29 -23.70 12.36 12.16
C ARG A 29 -22.84 11.16 12.57
N ARG A 30 -23.36 10.28 13.41
CA ARG A 30 -22.65 9.04 13.81
C ARG A 30 -22.40 8.14 12.63
N LEU A 31 -23.39 7.95 11.76
CA LEU A 31 -23.25 7.11 10.56
C LEU A 31 -22.14 7.64 9.64
N LYS A 32 -22.06 8.96 9.42
CA LYS A 32 -20.98 9.57 8.63
C LYS A 32 -19.59 9.31 9.23
N VAL A 33 -19.45 9.46 10.54
CA VAL A 33 -18.19 9.18 11.24
C VAL A 33 -17.81 7.70 11.08
N LEU A 34 -18.77 6.79 11.23
CA LEU A 34 -18.52 5.35 11.06
C LEU A 34 -18.12 5.00 9.62
N ILE A 35 -18.73 5.63 8.61
CA ILE A 35 -18.36 5.43 7.20
C ILE A 35 -16.92 5.91 6.94
N ASP A 36 -16.55 7.10 7.42
CA ASP A 36 -15.18 7.63 7.27
C ASP A 36 -14.15 6.74 8.00
N GLN A 37 -14.49 6.27 9.20
CA GLN A 37 -13.65 5.35 9.96
C GLN A 37 -13.46 4.00 9.26
N ASP A 38 -14.54 3.39 8.77
CA ASP A 38 -14.48 2.12 8.02
C ASP A 38 -13.63 2.27 6.75
N TYR A 39 -13.81 3.37 6.02
CA TYR A 39 -13.02 3.65 4.83
C TYR A 39 -11.52 3.78 5.14
N LYS A 40 -11.15 4.58 6.15
CA LYS A 40 -9.76 4.73 6.59
C LYS A 40 -9.16 3.41 7.08
N GLN A 41 -9.93 2.63 7.83
CA GLN A 41 -9.49 1.34 8.33
C GLN A 41 -9.23 0.35 7.19
N LYS A 42 -10.09 0.32 6.16
CA LYS A 42 -9.87 -0.49 4.95
C LYS A 42 -8.61 -0.07 4.20
N MET A 43 -8.37 1.23 4.03
CA MET A 43 -7.14 1.72 3.39
C MET A 43 -5.89 1.32 4.18
N MET A 44 -5.92 1.46 5.51
CA MET A 44 -4.81 1.05 6.37
C MET A 44 -4.56 -0.47 6.31
N MET A 45 -5.63 -1.26 6.27
CA MET A 45 -5.54 -2.71 6.15
C MET A 45 -4.93 -3.13 4.81
N GLN A 46 -5.38 -2.56 3.70
CA GLN A 46 -4.79 -2.80 2.38
C GLN A 46 -3.30 -2.42 2.34
N LYS A 47 -2.92 -1.28 2.94
CA LYS A 47 -1.51 -0.85 3.02
C LYS A 47 -0.67 -1.81 3.87
N ALA A 48 -1.22 -2.31 4.97
CA ALA A 48 -0.56 -3.29 5.83
C ALA A 48 -0.38 -4.64 5.14
N GLU A 49 -1.40 -5.13 4.43
CA GLU A 49 -1.35 -6.35 3.62
C GLU A 49 -0.28 -6.25 2.53
N LEU A 50 -0.25 -5.13 1.78
CA LEU A 50 0.77 -4.90 0.76
C LEU A 50 2.19 -4.92 1.37
N LYS A 51 2.39 -4.24 2.49
CA LYS A 51 3.68 -4.23 3.20
C LYS A 51 4.08 -5.63 3.70
N GLN A 52 3.11 -6.43 4.13
CA GLN A 52 3.33 -7.82 4.54
C GLN A 52 3.70 -8.72 3.36
N LEU A 53 3.11 -8.52 2.19
CA LEU A 53 3.50 -9.24 0.97
C LEU A 53 4.92 -8.84 0.54
N GLN A 54 5.24 -7.55 0.55
CA GLN A 54 6.59 -7.06 0.25
C GLN A 54 7.64 -7.60 1.23
N SER A 55 7.32 -7.74 2.52
CA SER A 55 8.27 -8.26 3.52
C SER A 55 8.62 -9.74 3.29
N GLN A 56 7.72 -10.53 2.69
CA GLN A 56 8.00 -11.93 2.32
C GLN A 56 8.87 -12.05 1.06
N ILE A 57 8.73 -11.13 0.12
CA ILE A 57 9.58 -11.10 -1.08
C ILE A 57 11.04 -10.91 -0.69
N ASN A 58 11.35 -10.08 0.31
CA ASN A 58 12.73 -9.74 0.67
C ASN A 58 13.63 -10.95 1.01
N PRO A 59 13.28 -11.86 1.95
CA PRO A 59 14.08 -13.05 2.22
C PRO A 59 14.13 -14.00 1.02
N HIS A 60 13.00 -14.27 0.38
CA HIS A 60 12.93 -15.22 -0.74
C HIS A 60 13.76 -14.75 -1.94
N PHE A 61 13.64 -13.47 -2.29
CA PHE A 61 14.41 -12.84 -3.35
C PHE A 61 15.92 -12.91 -3.09
N LEU A 62 16.34 -12.67 -1.85
CA LEU A 62 17.73 -12.79 -1.44
C LEU A 62 18.26 -14.22 -1.66
N TYR A 63 17.52 -15.24 -1.23
CA TYR A 63 17.92 -16.65 -1.46
C TYR A 63 18.01 -16.98 -2.95
N ASN A 64 17.01 -16.59 -3.75
CA ASN A 64 17.02 -16.83 -5.20
C ASN A 64 18.19 -16.14 -5.88
N SER A 65 18.53 -14.92 -5.46
CA SER A 65 19.68 -14.18 -5.98
C SER A 65 20.99 -14.94 -5.72
N PHE A 66 21.16 -15.52 -4.53
CA PHE A 66 22.34 -16.35 -4.25
C PHE A 66 22.36 -17.65 -5.06
N PHE A 67 21.22 -18.28 -5.33
CA PHE A 67 21.15 -19.46 -6.19
C PHE A 67 21.54 -19.16 -7.64
N ILE A 68 21.10 -18.02 -8.17
CA ILE A 68 21.48 -17.56 -9.51
C ILE A 68 22.97 -17.27 -9.55
N LEU A 69 23.51 -16.53 -8.58
CA LEU A 69 24.96 -16.27 -8.48
C LEU A 69 25.78 -17.56 -8.39
N ASN A 70 25.32 -18.55 -7.62
CA ASN A 70 25.98 -19.85 -7.54
C ASN A 70 25.98 -20.57 -8.89
N SER A 71 24.87 -20.49 -9.63
CA SER A 71 24.74 -21.11 -10.95
C SER A 71 25.63 -20.44 -11.99
N LEU A 72 25.69 -19.10 -11.99
CA LEU A 72 26.59 -18.33 -12.86
C LEU A 72 28.06 -18.59 -12.53
N ALA A 73 28.40 -18.69 -11.24
CA ALA A 73 29.76 -19.01 -10.79
C ALA A 73 30.20 -20.41 -11.23
N LYS A 74 29.30 -21.40 -11.25
CA LYS A 74 29.59 -22.76 -11.73
C LYS A 74 29.96 -22.84 -13.21
N ILE A 75 29.43 -21.93 -14.02
CA ILE A 75 29.75 -21.84 -15.46
C ILE A 75 30.82 -20.79 -15.76
N GLU A 76 31.44 -20.22 -14.71
CA GLU A 76 32.50 -19.19 -14.80
C GLU A 76 32.09 -17.95 -15.63
N ASP A 77 30.80 -17.61 -15.67
CA ASP A 77 30.27 -16.47 -16.41
C ASP A 77 30.42 -15.18 -15.59
N THR A 78 31.65 -14.67 -15.54
CA THR A 78 32.03 -13.51 -14.74
C THR A 78 31.35 -12.22 -15.19
N GLU A 79 31.07 -12.06 -16.49
CA GLU A 79 30.36 -10.90 -17.04
C GLU A 79 28.92 -10.85 -16.53
N ARG A 80 28.19 -11.97 -16.55
CA ARG A 80 26.83 -12.00 -15.98
C ARG A 80 26.83 -11.88 -14.47
N ILE A 81 27.84 -12.39 -13.77
CA ILE A 81 27.98 -12.17 -12.33
C ILE A 81 28.11 -10.68 -12.01
N GLU A 82 28.94 -9.96 -12.75
CA GLU A 82 29.10 -8.51 -12.56
C GLU A 82 27.78 -7.77 -12.84
N LEU A 83 27.12 -8.06 -13.96
CA LEU A 83 25.83 -7.44 -14.29
C LEU A 83 24.78 -7.73 -13.20
N PHE A 84 24.65 -8.99 -12.79
CA PHE A 84 23.66 -9.42 -11.81
C PHE A 84 23.91 -8.82 -10.43
N THR A 85 25.16 -8.76 -9.98
CA THR A 85 25.52 -8.13 -8.70
C THR A 85 25.26 -6.62 -8.70
N ASN A 86 25.48 -5.93 -9.82
CA ASN A 86 25.10 -4.52 -9.98
C ASN A 86 23.58 -4.31 -9.88
N MET A 87 22.79 -5.15 -10.54
CA MET A 87 21.33 -5.12 -10.46
C MET A 87 20.82 -5.37 -9.04
N LEU A 88 21.43 -6.35 -8.33
CA LEU A 88 21.15 -6.58 -6.91
C LEU A 88 21.49 -5.36 -6.06
N GLY A 89 22.61 -4.70 -6.33
CA GLY A 89 23.01 -3.47 -5.66
C GLY A 89 21.97 -2.35 -5.82
N GLU A 90 21.45 -2.15 -7.05
CA GLU A 90 20.37 -1.18 -7.29
C GLU A 90 19.07 -1.57 -6.57
N TYR A 91 18.68 -2.86 -6.65
CA TYR A 91 17.50 -3.39 -5.97
C TYR A 91 17.57 -3.17 -4.45
N PHE A 92 18.66 -3.60 -3.81
CA PHE A 92 18.85 -3.50 -2.36
C PHE A 92 18.99 -2.05 -1.91
N ARG A 93 19.59 -1.18 -2.72
CA ARG A 93 19.64 0.26 -2.43
C ARG A 93 18.24 0.86 -2.41
N PHE A 94 17.36 0.50 -3.34
CA PHE A 94 15.98 1.01 -3.34
C PHE A 94 15.22 0.56 -2.09
N ILE A 95 15.23 -0.73 -1.76
CA ILE A 95 14.44 -1.24 -0.61
C ILE A 95 14.98 -0.77 0.76
N THR A 96 16.28 -0.46 0.86
CA THR A 96 16.89 -0.01 2.13
C THR A 96 16.84 1.51 2.31
N LYS A 97 16.89 2.27 1.20
CA LYS A 97 16.84 3.74 1.24
C LYS A 97 15.43 4.27 1.47
N ASN A 98 14.40 3.53 1.04
CA ASN A 98 13.00 3.97 1.11
C ASN A 98 12.33 3.61 2.45
N GLY A 99 12.91 4.11 3.56
CA GLY A 99 12.21 4.19 4.84
C GLY A 99 11.16 5.32 4.88
N GLU A 100 11.11 6.16 3.84
CA GLU A 100 10.17 7.27 3.69
C GLU A 100 8.82 6.80 3.11
N SER A 101 7.72 7.46 3.52
CA SER A 101 6.36 7.00 3.20
C SER A 101 5.92 7.22 1.75
N GLU A 102 6.69 7.99 0.97
CA GLU A 102 6.37 8.36 -0.40
C GLU A 102 7.64 8.28 -1.27
N VAL A 103 7.52 7.64 -2.44
CA VAL A 103 8.59 7.44 -3.42
C VAL A 103 8.08 7.93 -4.77
N PRO A 104 8.90 8.62 -5.59
CA PRO A 104 8.51 9.00 -6.94
C PRO A 104 8.11 7.78 -7.78
N LEU A 105 7.02 7.89 -8.54
CA LEU A 105 6.53 6.79 -9.40
C LEU A 105 7.59 6.28 -10.37
N VAL A 106 8.47 7.16 -10.85
CA VAL A 106 9.59 6.78 -11.74
C VAL A 106 10.56 5.80 -11.08
N ASP A 107 10.83 5.98 -9.78
CA ASP A 107 11.75 5.13 -9.04
C ASP A 107 11.10 3.78 -8.70
N GLU A 108 9.79 3.77 -8.39
CA GLU A 108 8.96 2.56 -8.25
C GLU A 108 8.97 1.72 -9.53
N ILE A 109 8.75 2.35 -10.69
CA ILE A 109 8.78 1.67 -11.99
C ILE A 109 10.17 1.11 -12.28
N LYS A 110 11.24 1.86 -11.99
CA LYS A 110 12.62 1.38 -12.14
C LYS A 110 12.85 0.15 -11.26
N HIS A 111 12.43 0.20 -10.00
CA HIS A 111 12.58 -0.91 -9.07
C HIS A 111 11.83 -2.16 -9.52
N ALA A 112 10.57 -2.01 -9.96
CA ALA A 112 9.76 -3.11 -10.49
C ALA A 112 10.43 -3.77 -11.70
N ARG A 113 11.01 -2.97 -12.62
CA ARG A 113 11.75 -3.49 -13.78
C ARG A 113 12.97 -4.29 -13.33
N THR A 114 13.82 -3.73 -12.46
CA THR A 114 15.00 -4.42 -11.94
C THR A 114 14.62 -5.74 -11.25
N TYR A 115 13.53 -5.75 -10.48
CA TYR A 115 13.02 -6.97 -9.85
C TYR A 115 12.63 -8.03 -10.90
N THR A 116 11.88 -7.64 -11.94
CA THR A 116 11.48 -8.58 -13.00
C THR A 116 12.67 -9.10 -13.79
N GLU A 117 13.68 -8.28 -14.07
CA GLU A 117 14.89 -8.71 -14.78
C GLU A 117 15.73 -9.70 -13.96
N ILE A 118 15.70 -9.60 -12.63
CA ILE A 118 16.40 -10.54 -11.73
C ILE A 118 15.65 -11.88 -11.61
N GLN A 119 14.31 -11.89 -11.71
CA GLN A 119 13.47 -13.09 -11.60
C GLN A 119 13.15 -13.77 -12.94
N SER A 120 13.49 -13.15 -14.08
CA SER A 120 13.30 -13.72 -15.43
C SER A 120 14.39 -14.72 -15.77
#